data_AF-A0A7V9N255-F1
#
_entry.id   AF-A0A7V9N255-F1
#
_cell.length_a   1.000
_cell.length_b   1.000
_cell.length_c   1.000
_cell.angle_alpha   90.00
_cell.angle_beta   90.00
_cell.angle_gamma   90.00
#
_symmetry.space_group_name_H-M   'P 1'
#
loop_
_entity.id
_entity.type
_entity.pdbx_description
1 polymer ?
#
loop_
_entity_poly.entity_id
_entity_poly.type
_entity_poly.pdbx_seq_one_letter_code
_entity_poly.pdbx_strand_id
1 'polypeptide(L)'
;MDRRYGELEVTDADRAAASRYAAVIEWSDLDGVYVVTVPDIPNLHTHGATREAASAAANEVIALWIAGARETELPVPPPRFSALLAADFDAARIAALRKRFNLTQHEFARLLNVSVGAVRGWEQGSRSPDGASHRLLGIAERDPDVLLRDAGPVWRAG
;
A
#
# COMPACT_ATOMS: atom_id res chain seq x y z
N MET A 1 -1.69 -24.85 26.33
CA MET A 1 -0.68 -24.68 25.26
C MET A 1 -1.31 -25.23 24.00
N ASP A 2 -1.80 -24.33 23.16
CA ASP A 2 -2.93 -24.53 22.25
C ASP A 2 -2.48 -24.22 20.81
N ARG A 3 -2.47 -25.27 19.96
CA ARG A 3 -2.43 -25.37 18.47
C ARG A 3 -1.91 -24.23 17.55
N ARG A 4 -1.21 -23.18 17.99
CA ARG A 4 -1.17 -21.91 17.23
C ARG A 4 0.01 -21.58 16.30
N TYR A 5 0.91 -22.50 15.94
CA TYR A 5 1.99 -22.17 14.99
C TYR A 5 2.30 -23.24 13.92
N GLY A 6 1.56 -24.35 13.88
CA GLY A 6 1.95 -25.54 13.09
C GLY A 6 1.48 -25.59 11.63
N GLU A 7 0.38 -24.94 11.25
CA GLU A 7 -0.27 -25.18 9.94
C GLU A 7 -0.96 -23.92 9.40
N LEU A 8 -0.29 -22.77 9.46
CA LEU A 8 -0.77 -21.60 8.73
C LEU A 8 -0.71 -21.88 7.23
N GLU A 9 -1.87 -22.04 6.60
CA GLU A 9 -1.95 -22.21 5.15
C GLU A 9 -1.63 -20.89 4.44
N VAL A 10 -0.46 -20.84 3.78
CA VAL A 10 -0.04 -19.72 2.94
C VAL A 10 -0.51 -19.95 1.51
N THR A 11 -1.42 -19.11 1.04
CA THR A 11 -2.01 -19.19 -0.30
C THR A 11 -1.13 -18.52 -1.36
N ASP A 12 -1.42 -18.75 -2.64
CA ASP A 12 -0.76 -18.02 -3.74
C ASP A 12 -1.07 -16.52 -3.74
N ALA A 13 -2.25 -16.13 -3.26
CA ALA A 13 -2.61 -14.73 -3.08
C ALA A 13 -1.75 -14.07 -1.99
N ASP A 14 -1.48 -14.78 -0.89
CA ASP A 14 -0.61 -14.30 0.19
C ASP A 14 0.84 -14.10 -0.32
N ARG A 15 1.34 -15.05 -1.13
CA ARG A 15 2.66 -14.93 -1.79
C ARG A 15 2.72 -13.77 -2.80
N ALA A 16 1.68 -13.63 -3.62
CA ALA A 16 1.59 -12.54 -4.59
C ALA A 16 1.53 -11.17 -3.90
N ALA A 17 0.79 -11.05 -2.79
CA ALA A 17 0.76 -9.84 -1.97
C ALA A 17 2.13 -9.56 -1.33
N ALA A 18 2.78 -10.60 -0.78
CA ALA A 18 4.10 -10.48 -0.14
C ALA A 18 5.16 -9.87 -1.07
N SER A 19 5.18 -10.27 -2.34
CA SER A 19 6.12 -9.74 -3.35
C SER A 19 6.00 -8.23 -3.61
N ARG A 20 4.96 -7.57 -3.10
CA ARG A 20 4.73 -6.13 -3.26
C ARG A 20 5.31 -5.27 -2.13
N TYR A 21 5.77 -5.88 -1.04
CA TYR A 21 6.36 -5.17 0.09
C TYR A 21 7.84 -4.89 -0.15
N ALA A 22 8.29 -3.70 0.26
CA ALA A 22 9.72 -3.41 0.29
C ALA A 22 10.39 -4.17 1.45
N ALA A 23 11.55 -4.76 1.15
CA ALA A 23 12.45 -5.35 2.12
C ALA A 23 13.75 -4.54 2.16
N VAL A 24 14.10 -4.00 3.33
CA VAL A 24 15.38 -3.32 3.56
C VAL A 24 16.38 -4.37 4.03
N ILE A 25 17.44 -4.61 3.25
CA ILE A 25 18.42 -5.66 3.50
C ILE A 25 19.79 -5.04 3.83
N GLU A 26 20.21 -5.21 5.06
CA GLU A 26 21.44 -4.62 5.63
C GLU A 26 22.34 -5.72 6.19
N TRP A 27 23.65 -5.52 6.12
CA TRP A 27 24.61 -6.44 6.74
C TRP A 27 24.72 -6.14 8.25
N SER A 28 24.67 -7.17 9.08
CA SER A 28 24.94 -7.09 10.52
C SER A 28 26.36 -7.60 10.80
N ASP A 29 27.26 -6.70 11.20
CA ASP A 29 28.60 -7.08 11.66
C ASP A 29 28.57 -7.87 12.97
N LEU A 30 27.52 -7.69 13.77
CA LEU A 30 27.35 -8.40 15.05
C LEU A 30 27.07 -9.89 14.83
N ASP A 31 26.22 -10.19 13.85
CA ASP A 31 25.66 -11.53 13.64
C ASP A 31 26.25 -12.24 12.41
N GLY A 32 27.01 -11.51 11.58
CA GLY A 32 27.59 -12.05 10.35
C GLY A 32 26.56 -12.48 9.30
N VAL A 33 25.40 -11.82 9.28
CA VAL A 33 24.28 -12.12 8.36
C VAL A 33 23.69 -10.85 7.80
N TYR A 34 22.96 -10.99 6.69
CA TYR A 34 22.07 -9.93 6.23
C TYR A 34 20.77 -9.99 7.03
N VAL A 35 20.43 -8.89 7.70
CA VAL A 35 19.16 -8.69 8.39
C VAL A 35 18.20 -7.98 7.44
N VAL A 36 16.95 -8.42 7.46
CA VAL A 36 15.85 -7.81 6.72
C VAL A 36 14.90 -7.15 7.68
N THR A 37 14.57 -5.90 7.39
CA THR A 37 13.45 -5.19 8.00
C THR A 37 12.39 -4.92 6.93
N VAL A 38 11.11 -5.10 7.26
CA VAL A 38 9.98 -4.75 6.38
C VAL A 38 9.27 -3.54 6.98
N PRO A 39 9.55 -2.30 6.50
CA PRO A 39 9.10 -1.07 7.17
C PRO A 39 7.58 -0.96 7.32
N ASP A 40 6.84 -1.55 6.38
CA ASP A 40 5.38 -1.50 6.35
C ASP A 40 4.70 -2.59 7.22
N ILE A 41 5.47 -3.56 7.73
CA ILE A 41 4.98 -4.61 8.62
C ILE A 41 5.73 -4.52 9.97
N PRO A 42 5.09 -3.95 11.00
CA PRO A 42 5.75 -3.66 12.28
C PRO A 42 6.40 -4.90 12.90
N ASN A 43 7.63 -4.74 13.37
CA ASN A 43 8.42 -5.76 14.08
C ASN A 43 8.74 -7.03 13.27
N LEU A 44 8.44 -7.06 11.96
CA LEU A 44 8.80 -8.19 11.11
C LEU A 44 10.25 -8.09 10.67
N HIS A 45 11.06 -8.99 11.19
CA HIS A 45 12.47 -9.13 10.82
C HIS A 45 12.77 -10.57 10.46
N THR A 46 13.69 -10.75 9.52
CA THR A 46 14.26 -12.06 9.17
C THR A 46 15.71 -11.86 8.75
N HIS A 47 16.41 -12.92 8.40
CA HIS A 47 17.82 -12.84 8.03
C HIS A 47 18.22 -13.91 7.00
N GLY A 48 19.38 -13.72 6.39
CA GLY A 48 20.01 -14.72 5.53
C GLY A 48 21.52 -14.54 5.43
N ALA A 49 22.25 -15.62 5.12
CA ALA A 49 23.70 -15.58 4.97
C ALA A 49 24.16 -14.78 3.73
N THR A 50 23.29 -14.65 2.72
CA THR A 50 23.49 -13.82 1.54
C THR A 50 22.31 -12.88 1.34
N ARG A 51 22.46 -11.86 0.49
CA ARG A 51 21.35 -10.95 0.15
C ARG A 51 20.18 -11.69 -0.49
N GLU A 52 20.48 -12.68 -1.34
CA GLU A 52 19.47 -13.51 -2.01
C GLU A 52 18.73 -14.38 -1.00
N ALA A 53 19.46 -15.05 -0.09
CA ALA A 53 18.86 -15.84 0.97
C ALA A 53 17.99 -15.00 1.91
N ALA A 54 18.47 -13.80 2.27
CA ALA A 54 17.73 -12.85 3.09
C ALA A 54 16.44 -12.38 2.38
N SER A 55 16.52 -12.06 1.08
CA SER A 55 15.35 -11.69 0.27
C SER A 55 14.35 -12.83 0.13
N ALA A 56 14.80 -14.07 -0.03
CA ALA A 56 13.92 -15.23 -0.10
C ALA A 56 13.19 -15.44 1.24
N ALA A 57 13.94 -15.40 2.35
CA ALA A 57 13.39 -15.47 3.69
C ALA A 57 12.37 -14.34 3.97
N ALA A 58 12.61 -13.14 3.43
CA ALA A 58 11.68 -12.02 3.54
C ALA A 58 10.33 -12.34 2.90
N ASN A 59 10.32 -12.83 1.65
CA ASN A 59 9.08 -13.19 0.96
C ASN A 59 8.28 -14.26 1.72
N GLU A 60 8.96 -15.26 2.28
CA GLU A 60 8.33 -16.32 3.07
C GLU A 60 7.70 -15.78 4.35
N VAL A 61 8.45 -15.00 5.12
CA VAL A 61 8.00 -14.47 6.42
C VAL A 61 6.90 -13.41 6.25
N ILE A 62 6.94 -12.61 5.18
CA ILE A 62 5.84 -11.68 4.83
C ILE A 62 4.58 -12.46 4.45
N ALA A 63 4.69 -13.48 3.59
CA ALA A 63 3.54 -14.29 3.18
C ALA A 63 2.91 -15.02 4.36
N LEU A 64 3.74 -15.53 5.29
CA LEU A 64 3.30 -16.12 6.55
C LEU A 64 2.57 -15.10 7.43
N TRP A 65 3.12 -13.88 7.56
CA TRP A 65 2.48 -12.81 8.31
C TRP A 65 1.11 -12.45 7.74
N ILE A 66 1.00 -12.32 6.41
CA ILE A 66 -0.27 -12.02 5.72
C ILE A 66 -1.28 -13.15 5.94
N ALA A 67 -0.86 -14.41 5.82
CA ALA A 67 -1.71 -15.56 6.08
C ALA A 67 -2.25 -15.56 7.52
N GLY A 68 -1.38 -15.26 8.51
CA GLY A 68 -1.77 -15.13 9.91
C GLY A 68 -2.71 -13.94 10.16
N ALA A 69 -2.44 -12.78 9.55
CA ALA A 69 -3.33 -11.62 9.62
C ALA A 69 -4.72 -11.93 9.05
N ARG A 70 -4.77 -12.64 7.91
CA ARG A 70 -6.03 -13.10 7.30
C ARG A 70 -6.78 -14.07 8.21
N GLU A 71 -6.11 -15.08 8.77
CA GLU A 71 -6.75 -16.06 9.67
C GLU A 71 -7.33 -15.39 10.93
N THR A 72 -6.64 -14.37 11.44
CA THR A 72 -7.04 -13.64 12.65
C THR A 72 -7.86 -12.38 12.38
N GLU A 73 -8.26 -12.16 11.12
CA GLU A 73 -9.00 -10.99 10.66
C GLU A 73 -8.33 -9.64 11.02
N LEU A 74 -7.01 -9.62 11.20
CA LEU A 74 -6.23 -8.40 11.36
C LEU A 74 -6.09 -7.67 10.01
N PRO A 75 -6.19 -6.32 10.00
CA PRO A 75 -6.00 -5.56 8.79
C PRO A 75 -4.55 -5.66 8.30
N VAL A 76 -4.37 -6.10 7.06
CA VAL A 76 -3.07 -6.15 6.39
C VAL A 76 -2.65 -4.71 6.00
N PRO A 77 -1.54 -4.17 6.52
CA PRO A 77 -1.09 -2.81 6.22
C PRO A 77 -0.66 -2.73 4.75
N PRO A 78 -1.11 -1.75 3.96
CA PRO A 78 -0.72 -1.67 2.55
C PRO A 78 0.78 -1.35 2.40
N PRO A 79 1.46 -1.89 1.37
CA PRO A 79 2.85 -1.54 1.09
C PRO A 79 2.92 -0.06 0.68
N ARG A 80 3.71 0.74 1.41
CA ARG A 80 3.88 2.18 1.17
C ARG A 80 5.04 2.45 0.21
N PHE A 81 5.99 1.53 0.15
CA PHE A 81 7.17 1.60 -0.71
C PHE A 81 7.05 0.59 -1.85
N SER A 82 6.27 0.93 -2.88
CA SER A 82 6.28 0.15 -4.12
C SER A 82 6.68 1.04 -5.28
N ALA A 83 7.85 0.72 -5.84
CA ALA A 83 8.33 1.29 -7.10
C ALA A 83 7.44 0.88 -8.29
N LEU A 84 6.55 -0.10 -8.10
CA LEU A 84 5.63 -0.65 -9.10
C LEU A 84 4.20 -0.08 -8.99
N LEU A 85 3.90 0.80 -8.03
CA LEU A 85 2.57 1.43 -7.89
C LEU A 85 2.26 2.47 -8.97
N ALA A 86 3.10 2.60 -10.00
CA ALA A 86 2.76 3.26 -11.26
C ALA A 86 1.80 2.42 -12.13
N ALA A 87 0.92 1.61 -11.53
CA ALA A 87 -0.23 1.11 -12.25
C ALA A 87 -1.13 2.32 -12.56
N ASP A 88 -1.51 2.48 -13.84
CA ASP A 88 -2.36 3.57 -14.26
C ASP A 88 -3.67 3.60 -13.44
N PHE A 89 -4.18 4.80 -13.19
CA PHE A 89 -5.48 4.98 -12.53
C PHE A 89 -6.63 4.77 -13.52
N ASP A 90 -7.30 3.61 -13.42
CA ASP A 90 -8.55 3.38 -14.14
C ASP A 90 -9.75 4.08 -13.48
N ALA A 91 -10.87 4.11 -14.21
CA ALA A 91 -12.10 4.77 -13.78
C ALA A 91 -12.63 4.24 -12.42
N ALA A 92 -12.56 2.93 -12.22
CA ALA A 92 -13.07 2.27 -11.02
C ALA A 92 -12.20 2.61 -9.79
N ARG A 93 -10.88 2.60 -9.95
CA ARG A 93 -9.90 2.93 -8.91
C ARG A 93 -10.01 4.39 -8.49
N ILE A 94 -10.19 5.31 -9.44
CA ILE A 94 -10.40 6.73 -9.13
C ILE A 94 -11.70 6.93 -8.33
N ALA A 95 -12.80 6.30 -8.76
CA ALA A 95 -14.07 6.39 -8.06
C ALA A 95 -14.00 5.77 -6.65
N ALA A 96 -13.30 4.64 -6.50
CA ALA A 96 -13.09 3.99 -5.21
C ALA A 96 -12.23 4.85 -4.27
N LEU A 97 -11.16 5.45 -4.79
CA LEU A 97 -10.28 6.35 -4.04
C LEU A 97 -11.09 7.54 -3.51
N ARG A 98 -11.87 8.22 -4.34
CA ARG A 98 -12.73 9.32 -3.88
C ARG A 98 -13.69 8.88 -2.76
N LYS A 99 -14.35 7.73 -2.92
CA LYS A 99 -15.29 7.20 -1.93
C LYS A 99 -14.61 6.89 -0.60
N ARG A 100 -13.35 6.45 -0.61
CA ARG A 100 -12.53 6.24 0.61
C ARG A 100 -12.35 7.51 1.42
N PHE A 101 -12.32 8.68 0.78
CA PHE A 101 -12.29 9.98 1.45
C PHE A 101 -13.67 10.48 1.91
N ASN A 102 -14.76 9.76 1.60
CA ASN A 102 -16.14 10.21 1.80
C ASN A 102 -16.45 11.56 1.13
N LEU A 103 -15.89 11.81 -0.06
CA LEU A 103 -16.06 13.06 -0.79
C LEU A 103 -16.99 12.92 -2.00
N THR A 104 -17.72 13.98 -2.30
CA THR A 104 -18.42 14.18 -3.58
C THR A 104 -17.41 14.41 -4.71
N GLN A 105 -17.83 14.27 -5.97
CA GLN A 105 -16.97 14.58 -7.13
C GLN A 105 -16.47 16.04 -7.10
N HIS A 106 -17.28 16.97 -6.60
CA HIS A 106 -16.90 18.39 -6.49
C HIS A 106 -15.82 18.60 -5.43
N GLU A 107 -15.97 17.99 -4.26
CA GLU A 107 -14.99 18.11 -3.18
C GLU A 107 -13.68 17.43 -3.54
N PHE A 108 -13.74 16.26 -4.20
CA PHE A 108 -12.55 15.58 -4.68
C PHE A 108 -11.82 16.37 -5.77
N ALA A 109 -12.57 17.01 -6.69
CA ALA A 109 -12.01 17.90 -7.69
C ALA A 109 -11.29 19.10 -7.04
N ARG A 110 -11.88 19.69 -5.98
CA ARG A 110 -11.23 20.75 -5.20
C ARG A 110 -9.97 20.26 -4.50
N LEU A 111 -10.01 19.08 -3.86
CA LEU A 111 -8.86 18.46 -3.19
C LEU A 111 -7.67 18.28 -4.13
N LEU A 112 -7.93 17.85 -5.37
CA LEU A 112 -6.91 17.62 -6.39
C LEU A 112 -6.57 18.87 -7.22
N ASN A 113 -7.23 20.02 -6.95
CA ASN A 113 -7.10 21.26 -7.73
C ASN A 113 -7.37 21.07 -9.24
N VAL A 114 -8.46 20.39 -9.59
CA VAL A 114 -8.90 20.15 -10.96
C VAL A 114 -10.40 20.47 -11.14
N SER A 115 -10.87 20.47 -12.38
CA SER A 115 -12.32 20.66 -12.64
C SER A 115 -13.12 19.41 -12.28
N VAL A 116 -14.37 19.61 -11.82
CA VAL A 116 -15.32 18.49 -11.61
C VAL A 116 -15.56 17.70 -12.91
N GLY A 117 -15.48 18.37 -14.07
CA GLY A 117 -15.57 17.73 -15.37
C GLY A 117 -14.41 16.78 -15.66
N ALA A 118 -13.21 17.05 -15.13
CA ALA A 118 -12.07 16.14 -15.21
C ALA A 118 -12.33 14.88 -14.36
N VAL A 119 -12.68 15.04 -13.08
CA VAL A 119 -13.01 13.92 -12.17
C VAL A 119 -14.13 13.06 -12.74
N ARG A 120 -15.22 13.67 -13.21
CA ARG A 120 -16.32 12.95 -13.87
C ARG A 120 -15.83 12.18 -15.10
N GLY A 121 -15.02 12.82 -15.94
CA GLY A 121 -14.49 12.22 -17.15
C GLY A 121 -13.61 11.01 -16.86
N TRP A 122 -12.80 11.09 -15.80
CA TRP A 122 -11.95 10.00 -15.31
C TRP A 122 -12.76 8.85 -14.71
N GLU A 123 -13.71 9.13 -13.81
CA GLU A 123 -14.57 8.10 -13.19
C GLU A 123 -15.49 7.40 -14.20
N GLN A 124 -15.71 7.98 -15.38
CA GLN A 124 -16.47 7.39 -16.49
C GLN A 124 -15.58 6.72 -17.55
N GLY A 125 -14.25 6.81 -17.43
CA GLY A 125 -13.30 6.26 -18.41
C GLY A 125 -13.25 7.02 -19.75
N SER A 126 -13.93 8.17 -19.86
CA SER A 126 -13.91 9.01 -21.08
C SER A 126 -12.61 9.80 -21.26
N ARG A 127 -11.86 9.98 -20.18
CA ARG A 127 -10.57 10.68 -20.11
C ARG A 127 -9.68 9.99 -19.08
N SER A 128 -8.37 10.21 -19.18
CA SER A 128 -7.39 9.77 -18.17
C SER A 128 -6.76 10.97 -17.46
N PRO A 129 -6.27 10.80 -16.23
CA PRO A 129 -5.48 11.82 -15.55
C PRO A 129 -4.20 12.15 -16.33
N ASP A 130 -3.81 13.42 -16.35
CA ASP A 130 -2.49 13.81 -16.86
C ASP A 130 -1.37 13.44 -15.86
N GLY A 131 -0.11 13.63 -16.24
CA GLY A 131 1.03 13.19 -15.40
C GLY A 131 1.06 13.82 -13.99
N ALA A 132 0.59 15.06 -13.83
CA ALA A 132 0.54 15.72 -12.52
C ALA A 132 -0.63 15.17 -11.68
N SER A 133 -1.82 15.08 -12.27
CA SER A 133 -3.02 14.52 -11.65
C SER A 133 -2.81 13.06 -11.27
N HIS A 134 -2.14 12.28 -12.13
CA HIS A 134 -1.78 10.89 -11.87
C HIS A 134 -0.87 10.76 -10.64
N ARG A 135 0.13 11.65 -10.52
CA ARG A 135 1.01 11.69 -9.34
C ARG A 135 0.23 12.06 -8.07
N LEU A 136 -0.68 13.04 -8.13
CA LEU A 136 -1.51 13.43 -6.99
C LEU A 136 -2.45 12.30 -6.55
N LEU A 137 -3.06 11.58 -7.49
CA LEU A 137 -3.87 10.39 -7.19
C LEU A 137 -3.04 9.31 -6.49
N GLY A 138 -1.80 9.07 -6.96
CA GLY A 138 -0.89 8.12 -6.32
C GLY A 138 -0.48 8.54 -4.90
N ILE A 139 -0.28 9.84 -4.69
CA ILE A 139 -0.04 10.39 -3.34
C ILE A 139 -1.28 10.23 -2.45
N ALA A 140 -2.47 10.56 -2.95
CA ALA A 140 -3.74 10.44 -2.24
C ALA A 140 -4.02 8.99 -1.78
N GLU A 141 -3.68 8.01 -2.62
CA GLU A 141 -3.91 6.60 -2.31
C GLU A 141 -2.94 6.06 -1.24
N ARG A 142 -1.66 6.48 -1.33
CA ARG A 142 -0.57 6.05 -0.43
C ARG A 142 -0.60 6.75 0.93
N ASP A 143 -0.89 8.04 0.95
CA ASP A 143 -0.86 8.88 2.15
C ASP A 143 -2.04 9.86 2.14
N PRO A 144 -3.26 9.42 2.50
CA PRO A 144 -4.47 10.24 2.42
C PRO A 144 -4.39 11.54 3.23
N ASP A 145 -3.65 11.51 4.34
CA ASP A 145 -3.56 12.63 5.27
C ASP A 145 -2.80 13.82 4.68
N VAL A 146 -1.85 13.59 3.76
CA VAL A 146 -1.04 14.66 3.18
C VAL A 146 -1.89 15.66 2.39
N LEU A 147 -2.92 15.19 1.68
CA LEU A 147 -3.82 16.08 0.93
C LEU A 147 -4.83 16.78 1.84
N LEU A 148 -5.26 16.13 2.93
CA LEU A 148 -6.23 16.70 3.86
C LEU A 148 -5.63 17.81 4.73
N ARG A 149 -4.33 17.77 5.00
CA ARG A 149 -3.60 18.80 5.77
C ARG A 149 -3.50 20.12 5.01
N ASP A 150 -3.22 20.06 3.71
CA ASP A 150 -3.02 21.24 2.88
C ASP A 150 -4.33 21.88 2.39
N ALA A 151 -5.44 21.12 2.38
CA ALA A 151 -6.75 21.60 1.91
C ALA A 151 -7.45 22.62 2.84
N GLY A 152 -6.90 22.93 4.02
CA GLY A 152 -7.44 23.90 4.97
C GLY A 152 -8.77 23.50 5.64
N PRO A 153 -9.31 24.31 6.59
CA PRO A 153 -10.41 23.90 7.49
C PRO A 153 -11.81 23.77 6.84
N VAL A 154 -11.95 23.97 5.53
CA VAL A 154 -13.24 24.29 4.89
C VAL A 154 -14.11 23.06 4.59
N TRP A 155 -13.67 21.84 4.92
CA TRP A 155 -14.32 20.59 4.51
C TRP A 155 -15.23 19.94 5.58
N ARG A 156 -15.41 20.54 6.77
CA ARG A 156 -16.25 19.98 7.86
C ARG A 156 -17.65 20.60 8.03
N ALA A 157 -18.09 21.46 7.11
CA ALA A 157 -19.43 22.06 7.17
C ALA A 157 -20.21 21.76 5.89
N GLY A 158 -21.19 20.86 6.02
CA GLY A 158 -22.11 20.44 4.97
C GLY A 158 -22.91 19.22 5.39
#